data_AF-A0A939I8L4-F1
#
_entry.id   AF-A0A939I8L4-F1
#
_cell.length_a   1.000
_cell.length_b   1.000
_cell.length_c   1.000
_cell.angle_alpha   90.00
_cell.angle_beta   90.00
_cell.angle_gamma   90.00
#
_symmetry.space_group_name_H-M   'P 1'
#
loop_
_entity.id
_entity.type
_entity.pdbx_description
1 polymer ?
#
loop_
_entity_poly.entity_id
_entity_poly.type
_entity_poly.pdbx_seq_one_letter_code
_entity_poly.pdbx_strand_id
1 'polypeptide(L)'
;MTAPRPNILWTVSEDCPPRFGCYGDALAVTPNLDALADRGTLFEHAYSAAPVCAPSRFALLTGIAPESHGPAHQMRANAHVPAWMTTYPEVLRGLGYYCTNNAKTDYNCDVDPQAIWDESSDTAHWRNRPDGAPFLAVFNYDPTHESAVFRREEFTVDPDAVRLPAYLPDTPQIRGDFAHYYRHIAGMDAFVGRLLAQLEEDGELDNTIVIHTSDHGGVNPRSKRWCYDEGLHVPLIVAAPERWAGLFPAPGTRVTAAVGTIRIPPTLVELAGGEVPAQMQGESLARTVFDEDRELAFGMRNRMDDRRDMVRTVRDARYRYIRNYDPHRPYGAHQAFAWLAAGYRSWETEHLAGRLDDVRDAFWREKPGVELYDCDADPDQVRNLAGDPAHADVEERLDAALRAHILAVNDNGFLPEGAPAEGYDASRAEGAYPLARILAVADAVGRRDPAEVPRFTAALADPDPTVRRWGAVGLLVLGADAMADGVDALLKATVDGEPDPFVRIPCAEALARQAGDPAALACLADLAGPAHPMSVRLEAIGALTALAPEAVEPYRDVVAAAADEPHEYIGNAARYLLFRIDGSYTPDTRVFDIERLLALAAKAGRRRG
;
A
#
# COMPACT_ATOMS: atom_id res chain seq x y z
N MET A 1 8.55 -33.36 -28.89
CA MET A 1 7.76 -33.40 -27.65
C MET A 1 8.08 -32.13 -26.91
N THR A 2 7.09 -31.30 -26.60
CA THR A 2 7.26 -30.15 -25.70
C THR A 2 7.69 -30.67 -24.33
N ALA A 3 8.58 -29.95 -23.64
CA ALA A 3 8.94 -30.29 -22.27
C ALA A 3 7.65 -30.34 -21.41
N PRO A 4 7.54 -31.29 -20.47
CA PRO A 4 6.37 -31.35 -19.59
C PRO A 4 6.28 -30.03 -18.80
N ARG A 5 5.05 -29.55 -18.57
CA ARG A 5 4.78 -28.30 -17.83
C ARG A 5 3.89 -28.58 -16.60
N PRO A 6 4.13 -27.92 -15.46
CA PRO A 6 3.34 -28.11 -14.24
C PRO A 6 1.96 -27.49 -14.37
N ASN A 7 0.98 -28.03 -13.65
CA ASN A 7 -0.16 -27.21 -13.25
C ASN A 7 0.28 -26.24 -12.14
N ILE A 8 -0.46 -25.16 -11.94
CA ILE A 8 -0.16 -24.16 -10.91
C ILE A 8 -1.44 -23.90 -10.11
N LEU A 9 -1.40 -24.20 -8.81
CA LEU A 9 -2.39 -23.74 -7.84
C LEU A 9 -1.80 -22.55 -7.08
N TRP A 10 -2.45 -21.40 -7.17
CA TRP A 10 -2.06 -20.21 -6.43
C TRP A 10 -3.16 -19.81 -5.45
N THR A 11 -2.86 -19.85 -4.16
CA THR A 11 -3.77 -19.39 -3.11
C THR A 11 -3.30 -18.05 -2.57
N VAL A 12 -4.22 -17.11 -2.47
CA VAL A 12 -4.00 -15.74 -2.00
C VAL A 12 -4.93 -15.49 -0.82
N SER A 13 -4.41 -15.18 0.35
CA SER A 13 -5.23 -14.66 1.46
C SER A 13 -5.31 -13.14 1.40
N GLU A 14 -6.44 -12.56 1.80
CA GLU A 14 -6.57 -11.11 1.93
C GLU A 14 -5.94 -10.63 3.25
N ASP A 15 -5.16 -9.55 3.20
CA ASP A 15 -4.69 -8.81 4.37
C ASP A 15 -3.99 -9.68 5.44
N CYS A 16 -3.16 -10.65 5.06
CA CYS A 16 -2.68 -11.70 5.94
C CYS A 16 -1.16 -11.63 6.17
N PRO A 17 -0.70 -11.34 7.41
CA PRO A 17 0.71 -11.39 7.76
C PRO A 17 1.15 -12.86 8.00
N PRO A 18 2.46 -13.15 8.06
CA PRO A 18 2.99 -14.50 8.29
C PRO A 18 2.82 -14.99 9.75
N ARG A 19 1.56 -15.06 10.22
CA ARG A 19 1.16 -15.53 11.57
C ARG A 19 0.75 -16.99 11.53
N PHE A 20 1.64 -17.85 11.04
CA PHE A 20 1.41 -19.30 10.89
C PHE A 20 2.41 -20.09 11.74
N GLY A 21 2.08 -21.35 12.03
CA GLY A 21 2.95 -22.24 12.81
C GLY A 21 4.34 -22.40 12.16
N CYS A 22 4.41 -22.58 10.85
CA CYS A 22 5.65 -22.64 10.07
C CYS A 22 6.47 -21.34 10.05
N TYR A 23 5.90 -20.21 10.45
CA TYR A 23 6.59 -18.94 10.68
C TYR A 23 6.89 -18.68 12.18
N GLY A 24 6.59 -19.65 13.05
CA GLY A 24 6.91 -19.59 14.49
C GLY A 24 5.80 -19.03 15.38
N ASP A 25 4.59 -18.80 14.85
CA ASP A 25 3.46 -18.34 15.65
C ASP A 25 2.81 -19.50 16.42
N ALA A 26 3.01 -19.54 17.73
CA ALA A 26 2.53 -20.62 18.60
C ALA A 26 1.00 -20.61 18.83
N LEU A 27 0.31 -19.53 18.49
CA LEU A 27 -1.15 -19.41 18.62
C LEU A 27 -1.88 -19.82 17.34
N ALA A 28 -1.15 -19.88 16.22
CA ALA A 28 -1.72 -20.22 14.92
C ALA A 28 -2.12 -21.71 14.85
N VAL A 29 -3.29 -21.96 14.28
CA VAL A 29 -3.75 -23.32 13.95
C VAL A 29 -3.73 -23.45 12.43
N THR A 30 -2.57 -23.81 11.88
CA THR A 30 -2.32 -23.85 10.43
C THR A 30 -1.69 -25.17 9.94
N PRO A 31 -2.21 -26.35 10.32
CA PRO A 31 -1.54 -27.62 10.02
C PRO A 31 -1.37 -27.91 8.52
N ASN A 32 -2.25 -27.40 7.65
CA ASN A 32 -2.15 -27.66 6.22
C ASN A 32 -1.02 -26.83 5.59
N LEU A 33 -0.90 -25.55 5.95
CA LEU A 33 0.18 -24.69 5.50
C LEU A 33 1.53 -25.07 6.12
N ASP A 34 1.52 -25.54 7.37
CA ASP A 34 2.74 -26.05 8.02
C ASP A 34 3.26 -27.28 7.26
N ALA A 35 2.38 -28.23 6.92
CA ALA A 35 2.72 -29.39 6.10
C ALA A 35 3.06 -29.03 4.64
N LEU A 36 2.54 -27.92 4.11
CA LEU A 36 2.91 -27.40 2.80
C LEU A 36 4.33 -26.83 2.82
N ALA A 37 4.69 -26.10 3.87
CA ALA A 37 6.04 -25.56 4.07
C ALA A 37 7.08 -26.68 4.24
N ASP A 38 6.77 -27.73 5.01
CA ASP A 38 7.65 -28.90 5.19
C ASP A 38 7.96 -29.61 3.86
N ARG A 39 7.02 -29.58 2.92
CA ARG A 39 7.15 -30.19 1.57
C ARG A 39 7.56 -29.18 0.49
N GLY A 40 7.84 -27.95 0.85
CA GLY A 40 8.12 -26.85 -0.07
C GLY A 40 9.31 -26.00 0.36
N THR A 41 9.43 -24.84 -0.27
CA THR A 41 10.33 -23.75 0.14
C THR A 41 9.50 -22.69 0.85
N LEU A 42 9.91 -22.32 2.07
CA LEU A 42 9.35 -21.19 2.81
C LEU A 42 10.26 -19.96 2.60
N PHE A 43 9.67 -18.81 2.29
CA PHE A 43 10.40 -17.54 2.20
C PHE A 43 10.17 -16.74 3.48
N GLU A 44 11.21 -16.58 4.29
CA GLU A 44 11.13 -15.92 5.59
C GLU A 44 10.76 -14.44 5.43
N HIS A 45 11.29 -13.79 4.38
CA HIS A 45 11.22 -12.35 4.15
C HIS A 45 10.58 -12.01 2.80
N ALA A 46 9.29 -12.29 2.64
CA ALA A 46 8.52 -11.91 1.44
C ALA A 46 7.68 -10.66 1.66
N TYR A 47 7.78 -9.67 0.77
CA TYR A 47 7.12 -8.37 0.96
C TYR A 47 6.25 -7.97 -0.22
N SER A 48 5.08 -7.43 0.07
CA SER A 48 4.19 -6.83 -0.91
C SER A 48 4.75 -5.52 -1.48
N ALA A 49 4.38 -5.19 -2.71
CA ALA A 49 4.75 -3.92 -3.34
C ALA A 49 4.04 -2.71 -2.67
N ALA A 50 2.89 -2.93 -2.04
CA ALA A 50 2.14 -1.89 -1.34
C ALA A 50 1.33 -2.48 -0.18
N PRO A 51 1.13 -1.77 0.94
CA PRO A 51 0.47 -2.31 2.11
C PRO A 51 -1.07 -2.26 1.97
N VAL A 52 -1.62 -2.40 0.76
CA VAL A 52 -3.05 -2.29 0.47
C VAL A 52 -3.41 -3.03 -0.82
N CYS A 53 -4.63 -3.58 -0.88
CA CYS A 53 -5.03 -4.55 -1.90
C CYS A 53 -4.86 -4.06 -3.34
N ALA A 54 -5.44 -2.92 -3.73
CA ALA A 54 -5.56 -2.59 -5.14
C ALA A 54 -4.19 -2.31 -5.83
N PRO A 55 -3.34 -1.40 -5.32
CA PRO A 55 -1.95 -1.28 -5.76
C PRO A 55 -1.16 -2.60 -5.71
N SER A 56 -1.27 -3.41 -4.65
CA SER A 56 -0.56 -4.69 -4.60
C SER A 56 -1.01 -5.63 -5.73
N ARG A 57 -2.32 -5.73 -5.94
CA ARG A 57 -2.92 -6.58 -6.97
C ARG A 57 -2.63 -6.10 -8.38
N PHE A 58 -2.42 -4.80 -8.58
CA PHE A 58 -1.86 -4.29 -9.83
C PHE A 58 -0.48 -4.88 -10.11
N ALA A 59 0.42 -4.88 -9.12
CA ALA A 59 1.75 -5.48 -9.26
C ALA A 59 1.67 -7.00 -9.48
N LEU A 60 0.78 -7.69 -8.75
CA LEU A 60 0.55 -9.12 -8.94
C LEU A 60 -0.07 -9.46 -10.30
N LEU A 61 -0.85 -8.57 -10.91
CA LEU A 61 -1.43 -8.81 -12.25
C LEU A 61 -0.40 -8.57 -13.37
N THR A 62 0.35 -7.48 -13.26
CA THR A 62 1.13 -6.93 -14.38
C THR A 62 2.63 -7.23 -14.27
N GLY A 63 3.12 -7.56 -13.07
CA GLY A 63 4.54 -7.62 -12.77
C GLY A 63 5.21 -6.25 -12.73
N ILE A 64 4.45 -5.15 -12.68
CA ILE A 64 4.95 -3.77 -12.68
C ILE A 64 4.75 -3.14 -11.30
N ALA A 65 5.77 -2.43 -10.80
CA ALA A 65 5.68 -1.69 -9.56
C ALA A 65 4.57 -0.62 -9.73
N PRO A 66 3.58 -0.51 -8.83
CA PRO A 66 2.39 0.29 -9.15
C PRO A 66 2.74 1.78 -9.31
N GLU A 67 3.79 2.25 -8.64
CA GLU A 67 4.33 3.60 -8.81
C GLU A 67 4.92 3.86 -10.21
N SER A 68 5.31 2.83 -10.96
CA SER A 68 5.72 2.95 -12.36
C SER A 68 4.57 3.29 -13.32
N HIS A 69 3.32 3.15 -12.86
CA HIS A 69 2.11 3.21 -13.69
C HIS A 69 1.01 3.99 -12.98
N GLY A 70 1.27 5.26 -12.63
CA GLY A 70 0.20 6.13 -12.12
C GLY A 70 -1.02 6.14 -13.03
N PRO A 71 -2.25 6.14 -12.52
CA PRO A 71 -2.65 6.27 -11.11
C PRO A 71 -2.68 4.94 -10.30
N ALA A 72 -2.15 3.82 -10.80
CA ALA A 72 -2.25 2.50 -10.14
C ALA A 72 -1.62 2.44 -8.73
N HIS A 73 -0.81 3.43 -8.39
CA HIS A 73 -0.20 3.57 -7.06
C HIS A 73 -1.09 4.24 -6.01
N GLN A 74 -2.27 4.72 -6.40
CA GLN A 74 -3.30 5.27 -5.51
C GLN A 74 -4.33 4.19 -5.22
N MET A 75 -4.82 4.10 -3.98
CA MET A 75 -5.84 3.12 -3.63
C MET A 75 -7.17 3.39 -4.37
N ARG A 76 -7.72 2.34 -4.99
CA ARG A 76 -8.97 2.35 -5.76
C ARG A 76 -8.98 3.43 -6.85
N ALA A 77 -7.87 3.55 -7.55
CA ALA A 77 -7.78 4.29 -8.80
C ALA A 77 -8.09 3.36 -9.99
N ASN A 78 -8.05 3.93 -11.18
CA ASN A 78 -8.27 3.18 -12.41
C ASN A 78 -7.20 3.56 -13.43
N ALA A 79 -6.07 2.85 -13.40
CA ALA A 79 -5.00 3.07 -14.36
C ALA A 79 -5.35 2.51 -15.73
N HIS A 80 -4.97 3.24 -16.78
CA HIS A 80 -5.11 2.77 -18.15
C HIS A 80 -3.93 1.87 -18.52
N VAL A 81 -4.17 0.60 -18.80
CA VAL A 81 -3.15 -0.35 -19.26
C VAL A 81 -3.07 -0.31 -20.80
N PRO A 82 -1.93 0.07 -21.40
CA PRO A 82 -1.78 0.10 -22.85
C PRO A 82 -1.97 -1.27 -23.50
N ALA A 83 -2.51 -1.31 -24.71
CA ALA A 83 -2.80 -2.57 -25.42
C ALA A 83 -1.57 -3.47 -25.71
N TRP A 84 -0.35 -2.90 -25.68
CA TRP A 84 0.89 -3.66 -25.85
C TRP A 84 1.33 -4.37 -24.56
N MET A 85 0.84 -3.92 -23.41
CA MET A 85 1.18 -4.44 -22.09
C MET A 85 0.30 -5.65 -21.79
N THR A 86 0.93 -6.81 -21.62
CA THR A 86 0.24 -8.07 -21.34
C THR A 86 0.31 -8.43 -19.86
N THR A 87 -0.77 -9.05 -19.38
CA THR A 87 -0.88 -9.62 -18.04
C THR A 87 -0.45 -11.10 -18.02
N TYR A 88 -0.04 -11.63 -16.86
CA TYR A 88 0.37 -13.05 -16.80
C TYR A 88 -0.73 -14.04 -17.24
N PRO A 89 -2.06 -13.82 -16.98
CA PRO A 89 -3.10 -14.73 -17.47
C PRO A 89 -3.16 -14.77 -18.99
N GLU A 90 -3.04 -13.63 -19.67
CA GLU A 90 -3.02 -13.57 -21.13
C GLU A 90 -1.83 -14.34 -21.72
N VAL A 91 -0.65 -14.20 -21.11
CA VAL A 91 0.56 -14.93 -21.53
C VAL A 91 0.33 -16.44 -21.36
N LEU A 92 -0.15 -16.88 -20.20
CA LEU A 92 -0.38 -18.30 -19.90
C LEU A 92 -1.45 -18.92 -20.82
N ARG A 93 -2.54 -18.20 -21.10
CA ARG A 93 -3.57 -18.64 -22.06
C ARG A 93 -3.02 -18.75 -23.48
N GLY A 94 -2.16 -17.82 -23.90
CA GLY A 94 -1.41 -17.92 -25.15
C GLY A 94 -0.55 -19.18 -25.25
N LEU A 95 -0.09 -19.73 -24.12
CA LEU A 95 0.66 -20.98 -24.01
C LEU A 95 -0.24 -22.23 -23.87
N GLY A 96 -1.56 -22.05 -23.91
CA GLY A 96 -2.55 -23.13 -23.79
C GLY A 96 -2.86 -23.56 -22.37
N TYR A 97 -2.55 -22.73 -21.35
CA TYR A 97 -3.05 -22.94 -20.00
C TYR A 97 -4.51 -22.52 -19.91
N TYR A 98 -5.29 -23.32 -19.20
CA TYR A 98 -6.61 -22.91 -18.73
C TYR A 98 -6.45 -22.11 -17.43
N CYS A 99 -6.82 -20.82 -17.47
CA CYS A 99 -6.53 -19.87 -16.40
C CYS A 99 -7.80 -19.42 -15.68
N THR A 100 -7.87 -19.62 -14.36
CA THR A 100 -9.05 -19.28 -13.54
C THR A 100 -8.70 -18.37 -12.37
N ASN A 101 -9.59 -17.45 -12.02
CA ASN A 101 -9.51 -16.61 -10.82
C ASN A 101 -10.79 -16.68 -9.98
N ASN A 102 -10.69 -17.12 -8.72
CA ASN A 102 -11.81 -17.27 -7.80
C ASN A 102 -11.65 -16.36 -6.58
N ALA A 103 -12.36 -15.23 -6.45
CA ALA A 103 -13.00 -14.47 -7.52
C ALA A 103 -12.52 -13.00 -7.54
N LYS A 104 -11.80 -12.56 -6.49
CA LYS A 104 -11.39 -11.17 -6.29
C LYS A 104 -10.35 -10.74 -7.32
N THR A 105 -10.44 -9.49 -7.74
CA THR A 105 -9.57 -8.89 -8.75
C THR A 105 -8.88 -7.66 -8.18
N ASP A 106 -9.65 -6.59 -7.92
CA ASP A 106 -9.16 -5.32 -7.37
C ASP A 106 -7.88 -4.82 -8.08
N TYR A 107 -7.76 -5.05 -9.39
CA TYR A 107 -6.51 -4.83 -10.13
C TYR A 107 -6.10 -3.36 -10.31
N ASN A 108 -6.93 -2.41 -9.85
CA ASN A 108 -6.63 -0.98 -9.88
C ASN A 108 -6.36 -0.41 -11.29
N CYS A 109 -6.89 -1.08 -12.31
CA CYS A 109 -6.73 -0.72 -13.72
C CYS A 109 -7.98 -1.10 -14.53
N ASP A 110 -7.99 -0.66 -15.78
CA ASP A 110 -9.12 -0.83 -16.71
C ASP A 110 -9.12 -2.17 -17.48
N VAL A 111 -8.24 -3.10 -17.09
CA VAL A 111 -8.23 -4.46 -17.60
C VAL A 111 -9.55 -5.15 -17.25
N ASP A 112 -10.23 -5.70 -18.25
CA ASP A 112 -11.43 -6.51 -18.06
C ASP A 112 -11.06 -7.93 -17.63
N PRO A 113 -11.41 -8.38 -16.40
CA PRO A 113 -11.14 -9.73 -15.95
C PRO A 113 -11.74 -10.81 -16.87
N GLN A 114 -12.88 -10.55 -17.51
CA GLN A 114 -13.51 -11.51 -18.42
C GLN A 114 -12.76 -11.66 -19.75
N ALA A 115 -11.93 -10.67 -20.10
CA ALA A 115 -11.09 -10.74 -21.29
C ALA A 115 -9.80 -11.54 -21.05
N ILE A 116 -9.21 -11.41 -19.86
CA ILE A 116 -7.89 -11.98 -19.55
C ILE A 116 -7.94 -13.39 -18.95
N TRP A 117 -9.02 -13.78 -18.27
CA TRP A 117 -9.20 -15.11 -17.67
C TRP A 117 -10.07 -16.01 -18.56
N ASP A 118 -9.93 -17.34 -18.46
CA ASP A 118 -10.94 -18.25 -19.02
C ASP A 118 -12.19 -18.28 -18.15
N GLU A 119 -12.01 -18.25 -16.82
CA GLU A 119 -13.08 -18.03 -15.85
C GLU A 119 -12.64 -17.10 -14.71
N SER A 120 -13.46 -16.11 -14.38
CA SER A 120 -13.28 -15.26 -13.20
C SER A 120 -14.61 -15.09 -12.47
N SER A 121 -14.86 -15.94 -11.47
CA SER A 121 -16.10 -15.99 -10.68
C SER A 121 -15.89 -16.79 -9.39
N ASP A 122 -16.88 -16.78 -8.50
CA ASP A 122 -16.91 -17.62 -7.29
C ASP A 122 -17.01 -19.12 -7.60
N THR A 123 -17.38 -19.48 -8.82
CA THR A 123 -17.42 -20.86 -9.34
C THR A 123 -16.21 -21.25 -10.18
N ALA A 124 -15.29 -20.32 -10.46
CA ALA A 124 -14.12 -20.57 -11.31
C ALA A 124 -13.21 -21.61 -10.65
N HIS A 125 -12.81 -22.63 -11.42
CA HIS A 125 -12.09 -23.79 -10.89
C HIS A 125 -11.29 -24.52 -11.96
N TRP A 126 -10.13 -25.10 -11.61
CA TRP A 126 -9.34 -25.93 -12.53
C TRP A 126 -10.07 -27.18 -13.06
N ARG A 127 -11.15 -27.60 -12.40
CA ARG A 127 -11.95 -28.78 -12.78
C ARG A 127 -12.83 -28.52 -14.01
N ASN A 128 -13.00 -27.25 -14.38
CA ASN A 128 -13.75 -26.83 -15.56
C ASN A 128 -12.86 -26.81 -16.83
N ARG A 129 -11.57 -27.14 -16.71
CA ARG A 129 -10.60 -27.11 -17.82
C ARG A 129 -10.95 -28.12 -18.92
N PRO A 130 -10.60 -27.85 -20.19
CA PRO A 130 -10.60 -28.85 -21.24
C PRO A 130 -9.69 -30.05 -20.91
N ASP A 131 -10.08 -31.25 -21.31
CA ASP A 131 -9.34 -32.49 -21.05
C ASP A 131 -7.85 -32.39 -21.43
N GLY A 132 -6.98 -32.64 -20.47
CA GLY A 132 -5.52 -32.65 -20.66
C GLY A 132 -4.85 -31.27 -20.78
N ALA A 133 -5.60 -30.17 -20.69
CA ALA A 133 -5.02 -28.83 -20.61
C ALA A 133 -4.30 -28.64 -19.27
N PRO A 134 -3.08 -28.04 -19.24
CA PRO A 134 -2.49 -27.59 -17.99
C PRO A 134 -3.32 -26.41 -17.44
N PHE A 135 -3.32 -26.21 -16.13
CA PHE A 135 -4.08 -25.11 -15.52
C PHE A 135 -3.23 -24.18 -14.67
N LEU A 136 -3.69 -22.94 -14.60
CA LEU A 136 -3.38 -21.99 -13.54
C LEU A 136 -4.69 -21.68 -12.82
N ALA A 137 -4.77 -21.95 -11.53
CA ALA A 137 -5.96 -21.63 -10.74
C ALA A 137 -5.60 -20.76 -9.55
N VAL A 138 -6.12 -19.54 -9.53
CA VAL A 138 -5.97 -18.58 -8.44
C VAL A 138 -7.20 -18.64 -7.54
N PHE A 139 -7.01 -18.87 -6.25
CA PHE A 139 -8.06 -18.80 -5.23
C PHE A 139 -7.74 -17.71 -4.22
N ASN A 140 -8.65 -16.76 -4.07
CA ASN A 140 -8.57 -15.64 -3.15
C ASN A 140 -9.46 -15.94 -1.94
N TYR A 141 -8.89 -15.90 -0.74
CA TYR A 141 -9.60 -16.16 0.52
C TYR A 141 -10.00 -14.84 1.19
N ASP A 142 -11.21 -14.36 0.87
CA ASP A 142 -11.77 -13.10 1.37
C ASP A 142 -11.93 -12.98 2.90
N PRO A 143 -12.25 -14.05 3.67
CA PRO A 143 -12.57 -13.89 5.10
C PRO A 143 -11.46 -13.34 5.99
N THR A 144 -10.19 -13.31 5.54
CA THR A 144 -9.09 -12.66 6.27
C THR A 144 -8.97 -11.15 6.03
N HIS A 145 -9.84 -10.55 5.20
CA HIS A 145 -9.85 -9.10 4.94
C HIS A 145 -10.18 -8.26 6.18
N GLU A 146 -9.71 -7.01 6.27
CA GLU A 146 -9.86 -6.13 7.45
C GLU A 146 -11.30 -5.93 7.95
N SER A 147 -12.29 -6.11 7.08
CA SER A 147 -13.69 -6.09 7.49
C SER A 147 -14.03 -7.16 8.54
N ALA A 148 -13.24 -8.22 8.62
CA ALA A 148 -13.32 -9.25 9.64
C ALA A 148 -13.15 -8.70 11.07
N VAL A 149 -12.35 -7.66 11.27
CA VAL A 149 -12.15 -7.06 12.61
C VAL A 149 -13.13 -5.92 12.93
N PHE A 150 -14.01 -5.54 11.99
CA PHE A 150 -15.00 -4.48 12.23
C PHE A 150 -16.20 -4.95 13.05
N ARG A 151 -16.46 -6.26 13.07
CA ARG A 151 -17.51 -6.87 13.87
C ARG A 151 -16.87 -7.89 14.80
N ARG A 152 -17.18 -7.80 16.09
CA ARG A 152 -16.66 -8.78 17.05
C ARG A 152 -17.60 -9.96 17.12
N GLU A 153 -17.10 -11.11 16.69
CA GLU A 153 -17.68 -12.43 16.98
C GLU A 153 -16.90 -13.10 18.13
N GLU A 154 -17.12 -14.41 18.31
CA GLU A 154 -16.40 -15.22 19.31
C GLU A 154 -14.89 -15.30 19.04
N PHE A 155 -14.11 -15.40 20.12
CA PHE A 155 -12.66 -15.58 20.07
C PHE A 155 -12.31 -17.07 20.00
N THR A 156 -11.33 -17.43 19.16
CA THR A 156 -10.77 -18.81 19.12
C THR A 156 -9.46 -18.94 19.89
N VAL A 157 -8.84 -17.79 20.21
CA VAL A 157 -7.64 -17.66 21.03
C VAL A 157 -7.98 -16.73 22.19
N ASP A 158 -7.39 -16.96 23.35
CA ASP A 158 -7.52 -16.07 24.50
C ASP A 158 -6.90 -14.69 24.18
N PRO A 159 -7.66 -13.58 24.27
CA PRO A 159 -7.12 -12.23 24.07
C PRO A 159 -5.94 -11.87 24.98
N ASP A 160 -5.79 -12.51 26.14
CA ASP A 160 -4.64 -12.27 27.03
C ASP A 160 -3.37 -13.00 26.56
N ALA A 161 -3.51 -14.02 25.70
CA ALA A 161 -2.38 -14.76 25.15
C ALA A 161 -1.69 -14.05 23.97
N VAL A 162 -2.36 -13.07 23.34
CA VAL A 162 -1.80 -12.39 22.16
C VAL A 162 -0.67 -11.43 22.53
N ARG A 163 0.42 -11.46 21.75
CA ARG A 163 1.46 -10.42 21.78
C ARG A 163 0.94 -9.20 21.03
N LEU A 164 0.89 -8.06 21.72
CA LEU A 164 0.67 -6.77 21.08
C LEU A 164 2.02 -6.15 20.67
N PRO A 165 2.13 -5.60 19.44
CA PRO A 165 3.27 -4.77 19.06
C PRO A 165 3.46 -3.58 20.02
N ALA A 166 4.71 -3.21 20.28
CA ALA A 166 5.08 -2.20 21.28
C ALA A 166 4.44 -0.81 21.04
N TYR A 167 4.12 -0.48 19.79
CA TYR A 167 3.49 0.78 19.40
C TYR A 167 1.98 0.85 19.70
N LEU A 168 1.33 -0.27 20.05
CA LEU A 168 -0.09 -0.28 20.39
C LEU A 168 -0.32 -0.14 21.91
N PRO A 169 -1.34 0.62 22.33
CA PRO A 169 -1.81 0.54 23.71
C PRO A 169 -2.49 -0.79 24.00
N ASP A 170 -2.39 -1.23 25.24
CA ASP A 170 -3.06 -2.44 25.70
C ASP A 170 -4.52 -2.13 26.05
N THR A 171 -5.40 -2.22 25.04
CA THR A 171 -6.84 -2.08 25.22
C THR A 171 -7.54 -3.43 24.97
N PRO A 172 -8.67 -3.70 25.65
CA PRO A 172 -9.49 -4.88 25.35
C PRO A 172 -9.91 -4.92 23.88
N GLN A 173 -10.06 -3.74 23.26
CA GLN A 173 -10.41 -3.62 21.87
C GLN A 173 -9.31 -4.16 20.95
N ILE A 174 -8.07 -3.73 21.14
CA ILE A 174 -6.94 -4.15 20.32
C ILE A 174 -6.66 -5.64 20.55
N ARG A 175 -6.64 -6.12 21.80
CA ARG A 175 -6.49 -7.56 22.08
C ARG A 175 -7.56 -8.40 21.40
N GLY A 176 -8.81 -7.95 21.47
CA GLY A 176 -9.95 -8.61 20.83
C GLY A 176 -9.82 -8.68 19.31
N ASP A 177 -9.34 -7.61 18.66
CA ASP A 177 -9.15 -7.58 17.20
C ASP A 177 -8.06 -8.60 16.78
N PHE A 178 -6.93 -8.69 17.50
CA PHE A 178 -5.89 -9.71 17.27
C PHE A 178 -6.40 -11.14 17.51
N ALA A 179 -7.08 -11.39 18.63
CA ALA A 179 -7.56 -12.72 19.00
C ALA A 179 -8.66 -13.23 18.06
N HIS A 180 -9.54 -12.33 17.61
CA HIS A 180 -10.55 -12.66 16.62
C HIS A 180 -9.92 -13.05 15.27
N TYR A 181 -8.83 -12.39 14.89
CA TYR A 181 -8.17 -12.63 13.59
C TYR A 181 -7.64 -14.06 13.42
N TYR A 182 -7.16 -14.71 14.49
CA TYR A 182 -6.69 -16.12 14.43
C TYR A 182 -7.76 -17.11 13.96
N ARG A 183 -9.05 -16.80 14.18
CA ARG A 183 -10.15 -17.62 13.66
C ARG A 183 -10.15 -17.66 12.13
N HIS A 184 -9.90 -16.51 11.51
CA HIS A 184 -9.88 -16.39 10.05
C HIS A 184 -8.62 -17.02 9.45
N ILE A 185 -7.48 -16.95 10.15
CA ILE A 185 -6.27 -17.68 9.79
C ILE A 185 -6.53 -19.20 9.78
N ALA A 186 -7.15 -19.76 10.83
CA ALA A 186 -7.49 -21.18 10.87
C ALA A 186 -8.50 -21.58 9.77
N GLY A 187 -9.47 -20.70 9.47
CA GLY A 187 -10.42 -20.89 8.37
C GLY A 187 -9.76 -20.90 6.99
N MET A 188 -8.77 -20.02 6.78
CA MET A 188 -7.94 -19.96 5.58
C MET A 188 -7.11 -21.23 5.42
N ASP A 189 -6.45 -21.69 6.48
CA ASP A 189 -5.68 -22.94 6.44
C ASP A 189 -6.55 -24.14 6.05
N ALA A 190 -7.73 -24.27 6.67
CA ALA A 190 -8.69 -25.32 6.32
C ALA A 190 -9.19 -25.20 4.87
N PHE A 191 -9.27 -24.00 4.32
CA PHE A 191 -9.59 -23.78 2.91
C PHE A 191 -8.48 -24.29 1.99
N VAL A 192 -7.22 -23.96 2.28
CA VAL A 192 -6.06 -24.49 1.55
C VAL A 192 -6.03 -26.02 1.61
N GLY A 193 -6.24 -26.60 2.81
CA GLY A 193 -6.32 -28.05 2.99
C GLY A 193 -7.36 -28.73 2.10
N ARG A 194 -8.54 -28.11 1.90
CA ARG A 194 -9.56 -28.64 0.98
C ARG A 194 -9.11 -28.62 -0.48
N LEU A 195 -8.42 -27.57 -0.92
CA LEU A 195 -7.91 -27.50 -2.30
C LEU A 195 -6.81 -28.54 -2.54
N LEU A 196 -5.93 -28.75 -1.56
CA LEU A 196 -4.90 -29.80 -1.62
C LEU A 196 -5.53 -31.19 -1.69
N ALA A 197 -6.54 -31.48 -0.86
CA ALA A 197 -7.27 -32.74 -0.92
C ALA A 197 -7.96 -32.95 -2.28
N GLN A 198 -8.52 -31.90 -2.88
CA GLN A 198 -9.11 -31.99 -4.22
C GLN A 198 -8.07 -32.27 -5.31
N LEU A 199 -6.85 -31.72 -5.22
CA LEU A 199 -5.76 -32.08 -6.14
C LEU A 199 -5.35 -33.55 -6.01
N GLU A 200 -5.36 -34.10 -4.79
CA GLU A 200 -5.11 -35.53 -4.54
C GLU A 200 -6.23 -36.40 -5.13
N GLU A 201 -7.49 -36.04 -4.88
CA GLU A 201 -8.67 -36.72 -5.44
C GLU A 201 -8.65 -36.74 -6.97
N ASP A 202 -8.22 -35.64 -7.60
CA ASP A 202 -8.13 -35.48 -9.05
C ASP A 202 -6.90 -36.19 -9.64
N GLY A 203 -5.96 -36.67 -8.80
CA GLY A 203 -4.70 -37.26 -9.25
C GLY A 203 -3.71 -36.24 -9.84
N GLU A 204 -3.90 -34.96 -9.55
CA GLU A 204 -3.12 -33.85 -10.12
C GLU A 204 -2.04 -33.30 -9.17
N LEU A 205 -2.03 -33.71 -7.89
CA LEU A 205 -1.11 -33.18 -6.89
C LEU A 205 0.37 -33.30 -7.32
N ASP A 206 0.81 -34.48 -7.78
CA ASP A 206 2.20 -34.73 -8.20
C ASP A 206 2.62 -33.94 -9.46
N ASN A 207 1.66 -33.36 -10.17
CA ASN A 207 1.89 -32.51 -11.35
C ASN A 207 1.71 -31.01 -11.06
N THR A 208 1.31 -30.63 -9.84
CA THR A 208 0.92 -29.25 -9.50
C THR A 208 1.93 -28.59 -8.58
N ILE A 209 2.43 -27.42 -8.98
CA ILE A 209 3.18 -26.53 -8.09
C ILE A 209 2.15 -25.69 -7.32
N VAL A 210 2.27 -25.67 -5.99
CA VAL A 210 1.37 -24.91 -5.11
C VAL A 210 2.11 -23.69 -4.59
N ILE A 211 1.51 -22.51 -4.78
CA ILE A 211 2.01 -21.24 -4.25
C ILE A 211 0.97 -20.71 -3.27
N HIS A 212 1.40 -20.34 -2.06
CA HIS A 212 0.58 -19.63 -1.08
C HIS A 212 1.21 -18.29 -0.75
N THR A 213 0.42 -17.21 -0.80
CA THR A 213 0.84 -15.86 -0.40
C THR A 213 -0.35 -15.06 0.15
N SER A 214 -0.09 -13.83 0.61
CA SER A 214 -1.11 -12.78 0.76
C SER A 214 -0.87 -11.62 -0.21
N ASP A 215 -1.88 -10.79 -0.47
CA ASP A 215 -1.72 -9.56 -1.24
C ASP A 215 -0.99 -8.47 -0.44
N HIS A 216 -1.14 -8.40 0.88
CA HIS A 216 -0.31 -7.58 1.75
C HIS A 216 -0.41 -8.04 3.22
N GLY A 217 0.25 -7.33 4.14
CA GLY A 217 0.25 -7.65 5.57
C GLY A 217 -1.10 -7.44 6.25
N GLY A 218 -1.08 -7.40 7.59
CA GLY A 218 -2.24 -7.57 8.45
C GLY A 218 -3.34 -6.49 8.42
N VAL A 219 -4.32 -6.68 9.29
CA VAL A 219 -5.54 -5.85 9.40
C VAL A 219 -5.59 -4.92 10.62
N ASN A 220 -4.61 -5.03 11.51
CA ASN A 220 -4.57 -4.32 12.78
C ASN A 220 -4.07 -2.86 12.63
N PRO A 221 -4.21 -2.01 13.65
CA PRO A 221 -3.72 -0.64 13.55
C PRO A 221 -2.22 -0.57 13.20
N ARG A 222 -1.85 0.36 12.31
CA ARG A 222 -0.50 0.53 11.70
C ARG A 222 -0.02 -0.63 10.80
N SER A 223 -0.87 -1.62 10.47
CA SER A 223 -0.53 -2.64 9.46
C SER A 223 -0.95 -2.22 8.04
N LYS A 224 -2.07 -2.73 7.50
CA LYS A 224 -2.63 -2.29 6.20
C LYS A 224 -2.68 -0.77 6.10
N ARG A 225 -2.13 -0.25 5.00
CA ARG A 225 -1.88 1.16 4.62
C ARG A 225 -0.55 1.75 5.09
N TRP A 226 0.25 1.08 5.92
CA TRP A 226 1.55 1.58 6.39
C TRP A 226 2.72 0.73 5.90
N CYS A 227 3.84 1.38 5.56
CA CYS A 227 5.03 0.75 4.97
C CYS A 227 5.99 0.17 6.02
N TYR A 228 5.45 -0.49 7.05
CA TYR A 228 6.19 -1.29 8.03
C TYR A 228 6.01 -2.79 7.74
N ASP A 229 6.75 -3.65 8.42
CA ASP A 229 6.68 -5.10 8.22
C ASP A 229 5.26 -5.61 8.50
N GLU A 230 4.52 -5.07 9.47
CA GLU A 230 3.13 -5.48 9.70
C GLU A 230 2.19 -5.23 8.52
N GLY A 231 2.48 -4.23 7.67
CA GLY A 231 1.68 -3.91 6.48
C GLY A 231 2.20 -4.52 5.19
N LEU A 232 3.50 -4.88 5.11
CA LEU A 232 4.13 -5.33 3.87
C LEU A 232 4.58 -6.79 3.90
N HIS A 233 4.95 -7.33 5.07
CA HIS A 233 5.43 -8.72 5.20
C HIS A 233 4.26 -9.67 5.00
N VAL A 234 4.41 -10.58 4.04
CA VAL A 234 3.42 -11.59 3.69
C VAL A 234 4.02 -12.98 3.84
N PRO A 235 3.21 -14.01 4.12
CA PRO A 235 3.67 -15.38 3.95
C PRO A 235 3.96 -15.63 2.47
N LEU A 236 4.99 -16.41 2.17
CA LEU A 236 5.21 -17.00 0.85
C LEU A 236 5.74 -18.43 0.99
N ILE A 237 4.97 -19.39 0.49
CA ILE A 237 5.33 -20.82 0.47
C ILE A 237 5.19 -21.32 -0.97
N VAL A 238 6.20 -22.00 -1.48
CA VAL A 238 6.19 -22.64 -2.80
C VAL A 238 6.49 -24.13 -2.65
N ALA A 239 5.49 -24.97 -2.85
CA ALA A 239 5.64 -26.43 -2.84
C ALA A 239 5.68 -26.97 -4.27
N ALA A 240 6.86 -27.45 -4.67
CA ALA A 240 7.07 -28.10 -5.95
C ALA A 240 7.27 -29.62 -5.72
N PRO A 241 6.39 -30.48 -6.25
CA PRO A 241 6.56 -31.94 -6.18
C PRO A 241 7.90 -32.40 -6.76
N GLU A 242 8.34 -33.61 -6.39
CA GLU A 242 9.62 -34.22 -6.82
C GLU A 242 9.83 -34.19 -8.35
N ARG A 243 8.75 -34.35 -9.12
CA ARG A 243 8.77 -34.25 -10.59
C ARG A 243 9.32 -32.91 -11.10
N TRP A 244 9.21 -31.87 -10.30
CA TRP A 244 9.61 -30.49 -10.57
C TRP A 244 10.81 -30.05 -9.71
N ALA A 245 11.56 -31.00 -9.15
CA ALA A 245 12.76 -30.73 -8.37
C ALA A 245 13.78 -29.88 -9.15
N GLY A 246 14.46 -28.98 -8.44
CA GLY A 246 15.44 -28.05 -9.02
C GLY A 246 14.84 -26.78 -9.64
N LEU A 247 13.51 -26.61 -9.64
CA LEU A 247 12.88 -25.31 -9.92
C LEU A 247 12.98 -24.36 -8.73
N PHE A 248 12.97 -24.89 -7.51
CA PHE A 248 13.08 -24.14 -6.26
C PHE A 248 14.10 -24.84 -5.35
N PRO A 249 14.53 -24.18 -4.25
CA PRO A 249 15.27 -24.85 -3.18
C PRO A 249 14.57 -26.14 -2.70
N ALA A 250 15.35 -27.02 -2.07
CA ALA A 250 14.86 -28.33 -1.66
C ALA A 250 13.70 -28.21 -0.65
N PRO A 251 12.76 -29.18 -0.60
CA PRO A 251 11.70 -29.22 0.40
C PRO A 251 12.23 -29.05 1.84
N GLY A 252 11.51 -28.27 2.65
CA GLY A 252 11.90 -27.90 4.01
C GLY A 252 12.93 -26.77 4.10
N THR A 253 13.38 -26.21 2.97
CA THR A 253 14.31 -25.08 2.96
C THR A 253 13.60 -23.77 3.34
N ARG A 254 14.29 -22.96 4.15
CA ARG A 254 13.94 -21.56 4.40
C ARG A 254 14.86 -20.63 3.61
N VAL A 255 14.29 -19.72 2.84
CA VAL A 255 15.00 -18.64 2.15
C VAL A 255 14.93 -17.38 3.01
N THR A 256 16.08 -16.90 3.48
CA THR A 256 16.22 -15.72 4.35
C THR A 256 16.46 -14.42 3.58
N ALA A 257 16.73 -14.49 2.29
CA ALA A 257 16.86 -13.31 1.44
C ALA A 257 15.50 -12.60 1.28
N ALA A 258 15.51 -11.26 1.27
CA ALA A 258 14.29 -10.46 1.12
C ALA A 258 13.79 -10.44 -0.33
N VAL A 259 12.55 -10.87 -0.56
CA VAL A 259 11.96 -10.94 -1.90
C VAL A 259 10.66 -10.14 -1.99
N GLY A 260 10.41 -9.51 -3.14
CA GLY A 260 9.13 -8.83 -3.43
C GLY A 260 8.10 -9.76 -4.10
N THR A 261 6.81 -9.60 -3.80
CA THR A 261 5.73 -10.35 -4.47
C THR A 261 5.61 -10.04 -5.97
N ILE A 262 6.19 -8.93 -6.43
CA ILE A 262 6.34 -8.58 -7.85
C ILE A 262 7.12 -9.63 -8.66
N ARG A 263 7.84 -10.54 -7.98
CA ARG A 263 8.53 -11.69 -8.57
C ARG A 263 7.58 -12.85 -8.93
N ILE A 264 6.36 -12.88 -8.41
CA ILE A 264 5.40 -13.97 -8.67
C ILE A 264 4.95 -13.99 -10.14
N PRO A 265 4.50 -12.89 -10.78
CA PRO A 265 4.07 -12.92 -12.18
C PRO A 265 5.11 -13.46 -13.17
N PRO A 266 6.38 -13.01 -13.16
CA PRO A 266 7.39 -13.58 -14.04
C PRO A 266 7.68 -15.05 -13.71
N THR A 267 7.58 -15.46 -12.43
CA THR A 267 7.67 -16.88 -12.04
C THR A 267 6.58 -17.72 -12.71
N LEU A 268 5.33 -17.26 -12.72
CA LEU A 268 4.21 -17.97 -13.34
C LEU A 268 4.45 -18.18 -14.85
N VAL A 269 4.94 -17.15 -15.54
CA VAL A 269 5.27 -17.22 -16.97
C VAL A 269 6.40 -18.23 -17.22
N GLU A 270 7.47 -18.19 -16.42
CA GLU A 270 8.59 -19.14 -16.56
C GLU A 270 8.15 -20.58 -16.29
N LEU A 271 7.37 -20.82 -15.23
CA LEU A 271 6.83 -22.15 -14.89
C LEU A 271 5.96 -22.72 -16.03
N ALA A 272 5.22 -21.86 -16.73
CA ALA A 272 4.44 -22.23 -17.92
C ALA A 272 5.28 -22.47 -19.19
N GLY A 273 6.59 -22.26 -19.11
CA GLY A 273 7.54 -22.39 -20.23
C GLY A 273 7.48 -21.21 -21.21
N GLY A 274 6.97 -20.05 -20.77
CA GLY A 274 6.91 -18.82 -21.56
C GLY A 274 8.15 -17.94 -21.43
N GLU A 275 8.28 -16.99 -22.35
CA GLU A 275 9.22 -15.88 -22.23
C GLU A 275 8.59 -14.79 -21.36
N VAL A 276 9.30 -14.37 -20.30
CA VAL A 276 8.86 -13.29 -19.41
C VAL A 276 8.80 -11.98 -20.19
N PRO A 277 7.63 -11.31 -20.28
CA PRO A 277 7.53 -10.04 -20.97
C PRO A 277 8.44 -8.98 -20.34
N ALA A 278 9.13 -8.19 -21.18
CA ALA A 278 10.13 -7.22 -20.73
C ALA A 278 9.58 -6.11 -19.82
N GLN A 279 8.26 -5.88 -19.80
CA GLN A 279 7.64 -4.94 -18.87
C GLN A 279 7.57 -5.45 -17.43
N MET A 280 7.66 -6.76 -17.19
CA MET A 280 7.65 -7.30 -15.83
C MET A 280 8.97 -6.95 -15.14
N GLN A 281 8.90 -6.17 -14.07
CA GLN A 281 10.05 -5.56 -13.40
C GLN A 281 10.66 -6.46 -12.31
N GLY A 282 9.98 -7.55 -11.94
CA GLY A 282 10.52 -8.56 -11.03
C GLY A 282 11.33 -9.64 -11.74
N GLU A 283 12.30 -10.22 -11.05
CA GLU A 283 12.96 -11.45 -11.48
C GLU A 283 12.18 -12.67 -11.00
N SER A 284 12.14 -13.76 -11.78
CA SER A 284 11.47 -15.00 -11.38
C SER A 284 12.06 -15.55 -10.07
N LEU A 285 11.25 -16.23 -9.25
CA LEU A 285 11.68 -17.01 -8.09
C LEU A 285 12.18 -18.40 -8.49
N ALA A 286 11.73 -18.90 -9.64
CA ALA A 286 12.17 -20.20 -10.14
C ALA A 286 13.63 -20.11 -10.59
N ARG A 287 14.39 -21.18 -10.32
CA ARG A 287 15.80 -21.34 -10.70
C ARG A 287 16.72 -20.22 -10.22
N THR A 288 16.30 -19.48 -9.20
CA THR A 288 17.06 -18.39 -8.61
C THR A 288 17.98 -18.90 -7.52
N VAL A 289 19.19 -18.34 -7.48
CA VAL A 289 20.10 -18.45 -6.34
C VAL A 289 19.95 -17.17 -5.53
N PHE A 290 19.39 -17.30 -4.33
CA PHE A 290 19.13 -16.17 -3.44
C PHE A 290 20.38 -15.77 -2.67
N ASP A 291 20.72 -14.49 -2.70
CA ASP A 291 21.86 -13.90 -1.99
C ASP A 291 21.33 -12.86 -0.98
N GLU A 292 21.44 -13.20 0.30
CA GLU A 292 20.90 -12.40 1.41
C GLU A 292 21.50 -10.99 1.49
N ASP A 293 22.74 -10.81 1.03
CA ASP A 293 23.43 -9.51 1.07
C ASP A 293 23.02 -8.59 -0.09
N ARG A 294 22.35 -9.13 -1.12
CA ARG A 294 22.03 -8.42 -2.37
C ARG A 294 20.55 -8.26 -2.64
N GLU A 295 19.75 -9.20 -2.17
CA GLU A 295 18.31 -9.21 -2.39
C GLU A 295 17.62 -8.11 -1.58
N LEU A 296 16.73 -7.38 -2.24
CA LEU A 296 16.01 -6.24 -1.70
C LEU A 296 14.55 -6.31 -2.10
N ALA A 297 13.67 -6.00 -1.15
CA ALA A 297 12.26 -5.81 -1.43
C ALA A 297 11.88 -4.33 -1.29
N PHE A 298 11.31 -3.79 -2.37
CA PHE A 298 10.82 -2.41 -2.43
C PHE A 298 9.32 -2.36 -2.15
N GLY A 299 8.88 -1.28 -1.54
CA GLY A 299 7.46 -1.01 -1.30
C GLY A 299 7.15 0.47 -1.31
N MET A 300 5.86 0.79 -1.46
CA MET A 300 5.40 2.16 -1.51
C MET A 300 4.02 2.37 -0.88
N ARG A 301 3.71 3.64 -0.61
CA ARG A 301 2.38 4.13 -0.26
C ARG A 301 2.17 5.50 -0.90
N ASN A 302 0.98 5.73 -1.43
CA ASN A 302 0.49 7.06 -1.77
C ASN A 302 -0.90 7.31 -1.11
N ARG A 303 -1.89 7.82 -1.86
CA ARG A 303 -3.28 8.01 -1.39
C ARG A 303 -3.91 6.67 -1.02
N MET A 304 -4.44 6.64 0.20
CA MET A 304 -5.20 5.54 0.78
C MET A 304 -6.64 6.01 0.96
N ASP A 305 -7.47 5.79 -0.06
CA ASP A 305 -8.85 6.26 -0.16
C ASP A 305 -8.95 7.78 0.00
N ASP A 306 -9.43 8.25 1.16
CA ASP A 306 -9.65 9.66 1.51
C ASP A 306 -8.42 10.36 2.12
N ARG A 307 -7.28 9.68 2.25
CA ARG A 307 -6.06 10.27 2.83
C ARG A 307 -4.86 10.16 1.91
N ARG A 308 -4.25 11.30 1.59
CA ARG A 308 -2.98 11.39 0.87
C ARG A 308 -1.81 11.17 1.83
N ASP A 309 -0.81 10.45 1.34
CA ASP A 309 0.54 10.36 1.89
C ASP A 309 1.50 10.07 0.74
N MET A 310 2.81 10.07 0.98
CA MET A 310 3.81 9.60 0.02
C MET A 310 5.01 9.01 0.73
N VAL A 311 5.15 7.69 0.63
CA VAL A 311 6.19 6.91 1.31
C VAL A 311 6.82 5.93 0.34
N ARG A 312 8.15 5.76 0.42
CA ARG A 312 8.92 4.75 -0.29
C ARG A 312 9.78 3.98 0.69
N THR A 313 9.93 2.68 0.51
CA THR A 313 10.70 1.83 1.43
C THR A 313 11.46 0.75 0.70
N VAL A 314 12.61 0.37 1.28
CA VAL A 314 13.38 -0.81 0.89
C VAL A 314 13.69 -1.63 2.14
N ARG A 315 13.71 -2.95 1.98
CA ARG A 315 13.95 -3.94 3.04
C ARG A 315 14.94 -4.99 2.53
N ASP A 316 16.07 -5.17 3.22
CA ASP A 316 16.94 -6.35 3.04
C ASP A 316 16.52 -7.46 4.04
N ALA A 317 17.38 -8.43 4.39
CA ALA A 317 17.01 -9.45 5.38
C ALA A 317 16.84 -8.89 6.81
N ARG A 318 17.56 -7.81 7.18
CA ARG A 318 17.62 -7.30 8.57
C ARG A 318 17.12 -5.86 8.77
N TYR A 319 17.45 -4.94 7.87
CA TYR A 319 17.08 -3.54 7.97
C TYR A 319 15.91 -3.13 7.07
N ARG A 320 15.01 -2.29 7.61
CA ARG A 320 14.03 -1.52 6.81
C ARG A 320 14.44 -0.05 6.77
N TYR A 321 14.47 0.51 5.57
CA TYR A 321 14.64 1.93 5.31
C TYR A 321 13.34 2.53 4.74
N ILE A 322 12.94 3.70 5.23
CA ILE A 322 11.72 4.40 4.82
C ILE A 322 12.04 5.87 4.55
N ARG A 323 11.55 6.38 3.41
CA ARG A 323 11.53 7.81 3.05
C ARG A 323 10.10 8.32 3.09
N ASN A 324 9.85 9.33 3.93
CA ASN A 324 8.59 10.06 3.98
C ASN A 324 8.73 11.38 3.21
N TYR A 325 7.98 11.52 2.12
CA TYR A 325 7.98 12.75 1.33
C TYR A 325 6.89 13.75 1.76
N ASP A 326 5.91 13.30 2.55
CA ASP A 326 4.94 14.14 3.24
C ASP A 326 5.15 14.13 4.79
N PRO A 327 6.36 14.50 5.30
CA PRO A 327 6.67 14.33 6.72
C PRO A 327 5.86 15.28 7.63
N HIS A 328 5.36 16.41 7.11
CA HIS A 328 4.46 17.36 7.78
C HIS A 328 3.04 16.81 8.07
N ARG A 329 2.78 15.57 7.66
CA ARG A 329 1.54 14.83 8.00
C ARG A 329 1.85 13.85 9.14
N PRO A 330 0.89 13.57 10.02
CA PRO A 330 1.09 12.58 11.07
C PRO A 330 1.27 11.17 10.50
N TYR A 331 1.80 10.24 11.31
CA TYR A 331 1.78 8.81 10.94
C TYR A 331 0.34 8.32 10.73
N GLY A 332 -0.56 8.69 11.64
CA GLY A 332 -1.95 8.29 11.69
C GLY A 332 -2.92 9.40 11.29
N ALA A 333 -3.22 9.51 10.00
CA ALA A 333 -4.35 10.31 9.55
C ALA A 333 -5.66 9.51 9.68
N HIS A 334 -6.73 10.12 10.18
CA HIS A 334 -8.05 9.48 10.33
C HIS A 334 -8.61 9.05 8.96
N GLN A 335 -8.45 7.79 8.59
CA GLN A 335 -8.99 7.22 7.36
C GLN A 335 -10.34 6.59 7.70
N ALA A 336 -11.41 7.02 7.03
CA ALA A 336 -12.77 6.76 7.48
C ALA A 336 -13.13 5.26 7.58
N PHE A 337 -12.67 4.44 6.63
CA PHE A 337 -12.90 2.99 6.61
C PHE A 337 -12.10 2.26 7.70
N ALA A 338 -10.83 2.62 7.90
CA ALA A 338 -9.97 2.03 8.92
C ALA A 338 -10.53 2.26 10.34
N TRP A 339 -11.15 3.41 10.58
CA TRP A 339 -11.77 3.75 11.87
C TRP A 339 -13.07 2.96 12.17
N LEU A 340 -13.54 2.13 11.24
CA LEU A 340 -14.57 1.12 11.55
C LEU A 340 -14.03 0.02 12.47
N ALA A 341 -12.71 -0.23 12.51
CA ALA A 341 -12.09 -1.11 13.48
C ALA A 341 -12.06 -0.47 14.87
N ALA A 342 -12.50 -1.22 15.87
CA ALA A 342 -12.56 -0.74 17.25
C ALA A 342 -11.16 -0.53 17.86
N GLY A 343 -10.13 -1.23 17.37
CA GLY A 343 -8.74 -0.98 17.72
C GLY A 343 -8.30 0.47 17.49
N TYR A 344 -8.52 1.02 16.28
CA TYR A 344 -8.20 2.43 15.98
C TYR A 344 -8.93 3.40 16.89
N ARG A 345 -10.25 3.21 17.09
CA ARG A 345 -11.05 4.08 17.96
C ARG A 345 -10.55 4.06 19.40
N SER A 346 -10.21 2.88 19.92
CA SER A 346 -9.68 2.75 21.27
C SER A 346 -8.31 3.41 21.42
N TRP A 347 -7.44 3.30 20.41
CA TRP A 347 -6.13 3.95 20.43
C TRP A 347 -6.26 5.47 20.44
N GLU A 348 -7.11 6.03 19.58
CA GLU A 348 -7.39 7.46 19.57
C GLU A 348 -8.06 7.94 20.86
N THR A 349 -8.92 7.13 21.47
CA THR A 349 -9.52 7.44 22.79
C THR A 349 -8.45 7.58 23.87
N GLU A 350 -7.45 6.70 23.91
CA GLU A 350 -6.33 6.80 24.86
C GLU A 350 -5.45 8.03 24.58
N HIS A 351 -5.22 8.36 23.30
CA HIS A 351 -4.48 9.56 22.90
C HIS A 351 -5.17 10.85 23.35
N LEU A 352 -6.46 11.02 23.02
CA LEU A 352 -7.23 12.20 23.39
C LEU A 352 -7.37 12.38 24.91
N ALA A 353 -7.27 11.28 25.66
CA ALA A 353 -7.26 11.32 27.12
C ALA A 353 -5.88 11.55 27.75
N GLY A 354 -4.81 11.64 26.94
CA GLY A 354 -3.44 11.86 27.42
C GLY A 354 -2.88 10.69 28.23
N ARG A 355 -3.30 9.45 27.93
CA ARG A 355 -2.90 8.24 28.68
C ARG A 355 -1.81 7.40 28.01
N LEU A 356 -1.32 7.81 26.84
CA LEU A 356 -0.28 7.11 26.10
C LEU A 356 1.12 7.57 26.52
N ASP A 357 2.08 6.65 26.49
CA ASP A 357 3.50 7.01 26.54
C ASP A 357 4.00 7.47 25.16
N ASP A 358 5.24 7.96 25.10
CA ASP A 358 5.80 8.53 23.87
C ASP A 358 5.80 7.56 22.68
N VAL A 359 6.01 6.26 22.92
CA VAL A 359 6.06 5.25 21.87
C VAL A 359 4.67 5.05 21.25
N ARG A 360 3.62 4.94 22.07
CA ARG A 360 2.24 4.71 21.60
C ARG A 360 1.58 5.98 21.12
N ASP A 361 1.99 7.13 21.63
CA ASP A 361 1.50 8.44 21.22
C ASP A 361 2.11 8.90 19.89
N ALA A 362 3.29 8.38 19.53
CA ALA A 362 4.01 8.77 18.31
C ALA A 362 3.16 8.67 17.03
N PHE A 363 2.20 7.75 16.97
CA PHE A 363 1.31 7.58 15.81
C PHE A 363 0.52 8.85 15.44
N TRP A 364 0.28 9.74 16.40
CA TRP A 364 -0.49 10.98 16.19
C TRP A 364 0.39 12.18 15.86
N ARG A 365 1.72 12.00 15.84
CA ARG A 365 2.72 13.04 15.60
C ARG A 365 3.17 13.04 14.14
N GLU A 366 3.75 14.16 13.69
CA GLU A 366 4.42 14.25 12.40
C GLU A 366 5.56 13.24 12.25
N LYS A 367 5.82 12.83 11.00
CA LYS A 367 6.82 11.82 10.67
C LYS A 367 8.21 12.45 10.45
N PRO A 368 9.31 11.77 10.79
CA PRO A 368 10.63 12.14 10.28
C PRO A 368 10.66 11.92 8.76
N GLY A 369 11.54 12.62 8.03
CA GLY A 369 11.68 12.39 6.59
C GLY A 369 12.41 11.09 6.24
N VAL A 370 13.15 10.53 7.20
CA VAL A 370 13.90 9.28 7.08
C VAL A 370 13.66 8.40 8.30
N GLU A 371 13.41 7.12 8.08
CA GLU A 371 13.41 6.11 9.14
C GLU A 371 14.31 4.93 8.74
N LEU A 372 15.07 4.42 9.70
CA LEU A 372 15.87 3.19 9.58
C LEU A 372 15.60 2.30 10.79
N TYR A 373 15.31 1.03 10.55
CA TYR A 373 15.02 0.06 11.61
C TYR A 373 15.87 -1.19 11.44
N ASP A 374 16.41 -1.69 12.54
CA ASP A 374 16.98 -3.03 12.65
C ASP A 374 15.85 -3.98 13.10
N CYS A 375 15.21 -4.66 12.15
CA CYS A 375 14.01 -5.45 12.42
C CYS A 375 14.28 -6.72 13.24
N ASP A 376 15.53 -7.16 13.35
CA ASP A 376 15.89 -8.29 14.22
C ASP A 376 15.91 -7.85 15.69
N ALA A 377 16.46 -6.67 15.96
CA ALA A 377 16.56 -6.12 17.31
C ALA A 377 15.28 -5.40 17.76
N ASP A 378 14.53 -4.84 16.80
CA ASP A 378 13.30 -4.08 17.00
C ASP A 378 12.23 -4.51 15.97
N PRO A 379 11.61 -5.68 16.17
CA PRO A 379 10.62 -6.21 15.23
C PRO A 379 9.32 -5.39 15.14
N ASP A 380 9.05 -4.52 16.12
CA ASP A 380 7.87 -3.63 16.12
C ASP A 380 8.20 -2.24 15.52
N GLN A 381 9.45 -2.03 15.12
CA GLN A 381 9.94 -0.83 14.43
C GLN A 381 9.56 0.46 15.14
N VAL A 382 9.89 0.56 16.44
CA VAL A 382 9.63 1.74 17.29
C VAL A 382 10.87 2.59 17.56
N ARG A 383 12.07 2.07 17.28
CA ARG A 383 13.36 2.75 17.45
C ARG A 383 13.94 3.11 16.10
N ASN A 384 13.72 4.35 15.68
CA ASN A 384 14.35 4.90 14.48
C ASN A 384 15.87 5.10 14.70
N LEU A 385 16.68 4.51 13.83
CA LEU A 385 18.16 4.57 13.81
C LEU A 385 18.70 5.58 12.77
N ALA A 386 17.83 6.27 12.03
CA ALA A 386 18.26 7.25 11.03
C ALA A 386 19.11 8.35 11.67
N GLY A 387 20.26 8.65 11.06
CA GLY A 387 21.25 9.60 11.56
C GLY A 387 22.15 9.06 12.68
N ASP A 388 22.01 7.81 13.11
CA ASP A 388 22.95 7.17 14.04
C ASP A 388 24.30 6.89 13.33
N PRO A 389 25.43 7.46 13.80
CA PRO A 389 26.73 7.22 13.19
C PRO A 389 27.13 5.74 13.10
N ALA A 390 26.62 4.88 13.99
CA ALA A 390 26.90 3.45 13.96
C ALA A 390 26.22 2.71 12.78
N HIS A 391 25.20 3.32 12.17
CA HIS A 391 24.39 2.74 11.10
C HIS A 391 24.53 3.50 9.77
N ALA A 392 25.44 4.47 9.68
CA ALA A 392 25.61 5.34 8.53
C ALA A 392 25.82 4.58 7.20
N ASP A 393 26.66 3.53 7.20
CA ASP A 393 26.92 2.72 6.01
C ASP A 393 25.66 1.96 5.53
N VAL A 394 24.81 1.52 6.47
CA VAL A 394 23.55 0.84 6.15
C VAL A 394 22.54 1.84 5.61
N GLU A 395 22.42 3.00 6.25
CA GLU A 395 21.54 4.08 5.80
C GLU A 395 21.90 4.54 4.38
N GLU A 396 23.18 4.81 4.11
CA GLU A 396 23.66 5.26 2.81
C GLU A 396 23.41 4.19 1.72
N ARG A 397 23.70 2.92 2.01
CA ARG A 397 23.47 1.82 1.08
C ARG A 397 21.98 1.68 0.71
N LEU A 398 21.10 1.67 1.70
CA LEU A 398 19.67 1.49 1.47
C LEU A 398 19.02 2.74 0.85
N ASP A 399 19.47 3.94 1.21
CA ASP A 399 19.05 5.17 0.54
C ASP A 399 19.44 5.16 -0.95
N ALA A 400 20.69 4.81 -1.26
CA ALA A 400 21.17 4.72 -2.63
C ALA A 400 20.38 3.67 -3.43
N ALA A 401 20.09 2.51 -2.83
CA ALA A 401 19.28 1.47 -3.46
C ALA A 401 17.84 1.94 -3.72
N LEU A 402 17.18 2.59 -2.75
CA LEU A 402 15.83 3.11 -2.91
C LEU A 402 15.77 4.21 -3.97
N ARG A 403 16.76 5.10 -4.00
CA ARG A 403 16.89 6.13 -5.03
C ARG A 403 17.07 5.53 -6.41
N ALA A 404 17.92 4.52 -6.54
CA ALA A 404 18.13 3.83 -7.81
C ALA A 404 16.85 3.16 -8.31
N HIS A 405 16.10 2.51 -7.42
CA HIS A 405 14.79 1.92 -7.73
C HIS A 405 13.78 2.97 -8.23
N ILE A 406 13.60 4.08 -7.50
CA ILE A 406 12.71 5.18 -7.88
C ILE A 406 12.97 5.66 -9.32
N LEU A 407 14.24 5.84 -9.67
CA LEU A 407 14.65 6.24 -11.02
C LEU A 407 14.42 5.13 -12.05
N ALA A 408 14.74 3.88 -11.71
CA ALA A 408 14.62 2.73 -12.61
C ALA A 408 13.17 2.45 -13.00
N VAL A 409 12.23 2.56 -12.06
CA VAL A 409 10.81 2.34 -12.32
C VAL A 409 10.09 3.56 -12.89
N ASN A 410 10.80 4.68 -13.08
CA ASN A 410 10.23 5.97 -13.47
C ASN A 410 9.03 6.35 -12.59
N ASP A 411 9.23 6.30 -11.27
CA ASP A 411 8.18 6.46 -10.25
C ASP A 411 7.30 7.70 -10.49
N ASN A 412 6.03 7.48 -10.84
CA ASN A 412 5.04 8.52 -11.13
C ASN A 412 4.50 9.21 -9.87
N GLY A 413 4.79 8.73 -8.66
CA GLY A 413 4.23 9.31 -7.44
C GLY A 413 4.76 10.73 -7.12
N PHE A 414 5.82 11.19 -7.78
CA PHE A 414 6.26 12.58 -7.68
C PHE A 414 5.47 13.54 -8.59
N LEU A 415 4.63 13.01 -9.48
CA LEU A 415 3.62 13.78 -10.21
C LEU A 415 2.36 13.97 -9.35
N PRO A 416 1.64 15.09 -9.48
CA PRO A 416 0.29 15.21 -8.93
C PRO A 416 -0.69 14.19 -9.54
N GLU A 417 -1.64 13.68 -8.75
CA GLU A 417 -2.71 12.78 -9.24
C GLU A 417 -3.58 13.50 -10.28
N GLY A 418 -3.61 12.98 -11.51
CA GLY A 418 -4.26 13.58 -12.67
C GLY A 418 -3.35 14.47 -13.54
N ALA A 419 -2.04 14.51 -13.27
CA ALA A 419 -1.10 15.24 -14.13
C ALA A 419 -1.08 14.64 -15.55
N PRO A 420 -0.91 15.46 -16.61
CA PRO A 420 -0.89 14.95 -17.99
C PRO A 420 0.20 13.91 -18.30
N ALA A 421 1.31 13.94 -17.54
CA ALA A 421 2.41 13.00 -17.68
C ALA A 421 2.21 11.70 -16.85
N GLU A 422 1.13 11.59 -16.08
CA GLU A 422 0.83 10.38 -15.29
C GLU A 422 0.45 9.21 -16.22
N GLY A 423 1.00 8.03 -15.97
CA GLY A 423 0.83 6.84 -16.81
C GLY A 423 2.16 6.26 -17.28
N TYR A 424 2.20 4.96 -17.56
CA TYR A 424 3.43 4.28 -17.94
C TYR A 424 4.09 4.88 -19.19
N ASP A 425 3.32 5.03 -20.27
CA ASP A 425 3.81 5.60 -21.54
C ASP A 425 3.98 7.12 -21.45
N ALA A 426 3.00 7.82 -20.86
CA ALA A 426 3.01 9.28 -20.74
C ALA A 426 4.23 9.79 -19.95
N SER A 427 4.55 9.14 -18.83
CA SER A 427 5.70 9.52 -17.98
C SER A 427 7.05 9.18 -18.62
N ARG A 428 7.08 8.30 -19.63
CA ARG A 428 8.28 7.90 -20.36
C ARG A 428 8.45 8.61 -21.70
N ALA A 429 7.50 9.44 -22.10
CA ALA A 429 7.65 10.29 -23.27
C ALA A 429 8.81 11.29 -23.05
N GLU A 430 9.61 11.49 -24.09
CA GLU A 430 10.81 12.34 -24.03
C GLU A 430 10.46 13.75 -23.53
N GLY A 431 11.10 14.17 -22.44
CA GLY A 431 10.91 15.49 -21.83
C GLY A 431 9.60 15.67 -21.04
N ALA A 432 8.71 14.68 -20.97
CA ALA A 432 7.43 14.80 -20.28
C ALA A 432 7.56 14.82 -18.75
N TYR A 433 8.57 14.14 -18.21
CA TYR A 433 8.74 13.96 -16.78
C TYR A 433 10.22 13.99 -16.35
N PRO A 434 10.72 15.12 -15.81
CA PRO A 434 12.12 15.24 -15.40
C PRO A 434 12.34 14.69 -13.98
N LEU A 435 12.04 13.39 -13.77
CA LEU A 435 12.05 12.74 -12.45
C LEU A 435 13.34 13.00 -11.65
N ALA A 436 14.53 12.85 -12.26
CA ALA A 436 15.79 13.04 -11.54
C ALA A 436 15.96 14.46 -10.95
N ARG A 437 15.44 15.48 -11.66
CA ARG A 437 15.48 16.88 -11.22
C ARG A 437 14.45 17.15 -10.13
N ILE A 438 13.25 16.59 -10.28
CA ILE A 438 12.20 16.63 -9.27
C ILE A 438 12.69 15.97 -7.98
N LEU A 439 13.27 14.78 -8.10
CA LEU A 439 13.76 14.00 -6.98
C LEU A 439 14.87 14.70 -6.21
N ALA A 440 15.75 15.46 -6.89
CA ALA A 440 16.76 16.28 -6.21
C ALA A 440 16.18 17.36 -5.29
N VAL A 441 14.99 17.88 -5.60
CA VAL A 441 14.26 18.80 -4.71
C VAL A 441 13.50 18.01 -3.64
N ALA A 442 12.83 16.91 -4.01
CA ALA A 442 12.05 16.08 -3.10
C ALA A 442 12.89 15.45 -1.98
N ASP A 443 14.11 14.97 -2.26
CA ASP A 443 15.00 14.41 -1.23
C ASP A 443 15.41 15.44 -0.18
N ALA A 444 15.50 16.71 -0.56
CA ALA A 444 15.85 17.79 0.36
C ALA A 444 14.71 18.05 1.35
N VAL A 445 13.45 17.82 0.96
CA VAL A 445 12.27 17.97 1.84
C VAL A 445 12.41 17.09 3.08
N GLY A 446 12.80 15.84 2.91
CA GLY A 446 12.93 14.87 4.01
C GLY A 446 14.01 15.21 5.03
N ARG A 447 14.98 16.08 4.69
CA ARG A 447 16.06 16.48 5.61
C ARG A 447 15.59 17.48 6.67
N ARG A 448 14.51 18.22 6.40
CA ARG A 448 14.00 19.31 7.24
C ARG A 448 15.12 20.28 7.67
N ASP A 449 16.07 20.56 6.77
CA ASP A 449 17.21 21.45 7.02
C ASP A 449 16.88 22.88 6.54
N PRO A 450 16.84 23.90 7.43
CA PRO A 450 16.61 25.29 7.03
C PRO A 450 17.65 25.84 6.03
N ALA A 451 18.83 25.22 5.93
CA ALA A 451 19.82 25.57 4.90
C ALA A 451 19.34 25.29 3.47
N GLU A 452 18.26 24.53 3.28
CA GLU A 452 17.67 24.20 1.98
C GLU A 452 16.63 25.23 1.49
N VAL A 453 16.29 26.26 2.28
CA VAL A 453 15.37 27.35 1.85
C VAL A 453 15.76 27.97 0.50
N PRO A 454 17.05 28.27 0.20
CA PRO A 454 17.44 28.76 -1.12
C PRO A 454 17.14 27.79 -2.27
N ARG A 455 17.23 26.47 -2.03
CA ARG A 455 16.88 25.46 -3.04
C ARG A 455 15.38 25.46 -3.32
N PHE A 456 14.55 25.53 -2.28
CA PHE A 456 13.10 25.51 -2.43
C PHE A 456 12.54 26.79 -3.05
N THR A 457 13.06 27.95 -2.65
CA THR A 457 12.69 29.24 -3.25
C THR A 457 13.11 29.34 -4.71
N ALA A 458 14.29 28.81 -5.08
CA ALA A 458 14.68 28.71 -6.49
C ALA A 458 13.77 27.76 -7.28
N ALA A 459 13.38 26.62 -6.69
CA ALA A 459 12.48 25.66 -7.32
C ALA A 459 11.09 26.25 -7.61
N LEU A 460 10.59 27.18 -6.79
CA LEU A 460 9.33 27.90 -7.04
C LEU A 460 9.35 28.77 -8.32
N ALA A 461 10.52 29.10 -8.85
CA ALA A 461 10.66 29.85 -10.11
C ALA A 461 10.85 28.93 -11.34
N ASP A 462 10.81 27.60 -11.15
CA ASP A 462 11.07 26.65 -12.22
C ASP A 462 9.96 26.64 -13.29
N PRO A 463 10.28 26.48 -14.59
CA PRO A 463 9.25 26.35 -15.63
C PRO A 463 8.33 25.15 -15.43
N ASP A 464 8.79 24.09 -14.78
CA ASP A 464 8.01 22.87 -14.54
C ASP A 464 7.17 22.99 -13.25
N PRO A 465 5.83 22.89 -13.33
CA PRO A 465 4.96 23.01 -12.17
C PRO A 465 5.21 21.92 -11.11
N THR A 466 5.71 20.75 -11.50
CA THR A 466 6.03 19.68 -10.55
C THR A 466 7.26 20.05 -9.72
N VAL A 467 8.28 20.67 -10.34
CA VAL A 467 9.44 21.18 -9.59
C VAL A 467 9.01 22.31 -8.65
N ARG A 468 8.16 23.23 -9.12
CA ARG A 468 7.58 24.29 -8.27
C ARG A 468 6.83 23.71 -7.08
N ARG A 469 6.00 22.69 -7.30
CA ARG A 469 5.27 21.98 -6.24
C ARG A 469 6.21 21.45 -5.17
N TRP A 470 7.29 20.75 -5.55
CA TRP A 470 8.24 20.23 -4.56
C TRP A 470 9.00 21.33 -3.82
N GLY A 471 9.25 22.47 -4.46
CA GLY A 471 9.72 23.69 -3.77
C GLY A 471 8.71 24.17 -2.72
N ALA A 472 7.43 24.27 -3.08
CA ALA A 472 6.36 24.66 -2.16
C ALA A 472 6.20 23.68 -0.98
N VAL A 473 6.26 22.36 -1.24
CA VAL A 473 6.21 21.33 -0.20
C VAL A 473 7.41 21.44 0.75
N GLY A 474 8.61 21.70 0.23
CA GLY A 474 9.80 21.92 1.06
C GLY A 474 9.64 23.10 2.03
N LEU A 475 9.10 24.23 1.56
CA LEU A 475 8.82 25.38 2.43
C LEU A 475 7.71 25.08 3.45
N LEU A 476 6.66 24.35 3.05
CA LEU A 476 5.60 23.89 3.97
C LEU A 476 6.17 23.01 5.08
N VAL A 477 7.04 22.05 4.74
CA VAL A 477 7.63 21.08 5.69
C VAL A 477 8.56 21.75 6.70
N LEU A 478 9.33 22.76 6.28
CA LEU A 478 10.18 23.55 7.17
C LEU A 478 9.38 24.47 8.11
N GLY A 479 8.15 24.84 7.74
CA GLY A 479 7.27 25.64 8.58
C GLY A 479 7.91 26.97 9.01
N ALA A 480 7.93 27.26 10.31
CA ALA A 480 8.48 28.51 10.85
C ALA A 480 9.95 28.71 10.50
N ASP A 481 10.74 27.64 10.37
CA ASP A 481 12.16 27.72 10.04
C ASP A 481 12.40 28.14 8.58
N ALA A 482 11.40 28.02 7.71
CA ALA A 482 11.45 28.56 6.35
C ALA A 482 11.10 30.05 6.27
N MET A 483 10.47 30.63 7.29
CA MET A 483 9.96 32.01 7.25
C MET A 483 11.05 33.06 7.53
N ALA A 484 12.15 32.98 6.78
CA ALA A 484 13.14 34.05 6.67
C ALA A 484 12.56 35.24 5.86
N ASP A 485 13.23 36.40 5.94
CA ASP A 485 12.80 37.64 5.28
C ASP A 485 12.47 37.44 3.78
N GLY A 486 11.20 37.64 3.41
CA GLY A 486 10.72 37.66 2.02
C GLY A 486 10.12 36.35 1.49
N VAL A 487 10.20 35.24 2.24
CA VAL A 487 9.56 33.96 1.83
C VAL A 487 8.04 34.06 1.92
N ASP A 488 7.50 34.76 2.91
CA ASP A 488 6.07 35.03 3.07
C ASP A 488 5.48 35.79 1.86
N ALA A 489 6.18 36.84 1.41
CA ALA A 489 5.79 37.62 0.24
C ALA A 489 5.84 36.77 -1.04
N LEU A 490 6.84 35.89 -1.17
CA LEU A 490 6.95 34.95 -2.28
C LEU A 490 5.79 33.95 -2.29
N LEU A 491 5.51 33.30 -1.15
CA LEU A 491 4.40 32.37 -1.03
C LEU A 491 3.06 33.05 -1.35
N LYS A 492 2.85 34.27 -0.87
CA LYS A 492 1.64 35.05 -1.15
C LYS A 492 1.49 35.36 -2.64
N ALA A 493 2.56 35.83 -3.27
CA ALA A 493 2.57 36.06 -4.71
C ALA A 493 2.27 34.78 -5.50
N THR A 494 2.77 33.62 -5.06
CA THR A 494 2.46 32.31 -5.66
C THR A 494 0.98 31.95 -5.47
N VAL A 495 0.41 32.10 -4.27
CA VAL A 495 -1.01 31.83 -4.01
C VAL A 495 -1.92 32.67 -4.91
N ASP A 496 -1.55 33.93 -5.15
CA ASP A 496 -2.32 34.88 -5.96
C ASP A 496 -2.15 34.66 -7.48
N GLY A 497 -0.97 34.24 -7.94
CA GLY A 497 -0.60 34.26 -9.37
C GLY A 497 -0.37 32.92 -10.05
N GLU A 498 -0.16 31.83 -9.30
CA GLU A 498 0.12 30.51 -9.87
C GLU A 498 -1.14 29.85 -10.43
N PRO A 499 -1.15 29.39 -11.70
CA PRO A 499 -2.31 28.69 -12.26
C PRO A 499 -2.46 27.25 -11.76
N ASP A 500 -1.37 26.58 -11.38
CA ASP A 500 -1.42 25.17 -10.97
C ASP A 500 -1.90 25.03 -9.51
N PRO A 501 -3.09 24.44 -9.25
CA PRO A 501 -3.61 24.29 -7.90
C PRO A 501 -2.69 23.44 -7.01
N PHE A 502 -1.93 22.50 -7.58
CA PHE A 502 -1.02 21.64 -6.83
C PHE A 502 0.24 22.35 -6.33
N VAL A 503 0.55 23.53 -6.87
CA VAL A 503 1.58 24.42 -6.34
C VAL A 503 0.96 25.41 -5.34
N ARG A 504 -0.26 25.88 -5.61
CA ARG A 504 -0.98 26.82 -4.71
C ARG A 504 -1.28 26.21 -3.33
N ILE A 505 -1.74 24.96 -3.28
CA ILE A 505 -2.15 24.30 -2.02
C ILE A 505 -1.03 24.28 -0.97
N PRO A 506 0.18 23.73 -1.24
CA PRO A 506 1.24 23.72 -0.24
C PRO A 506 1.71 25.14 0.16
N CYS A 507 1.71 26.11 -0.76
CA CYS A 507 1.99 27.51 -0.43
C CYS A 507 0.94 28.12 0.51
N ALA A 508 -0.34 27.88 0.22
CA ALA A 508 -1.45 28.37 1.03
C ALA A 508 -1.49 27.68 2.41
N GLU A 509 -1.22 26.38 2.48
CA GLU A 509 -1.11 25.69 3.77
C GLU A 509 0.05 26.23 4.60
N ALA A 510 1.20 26.50 3.99
CA ALA A 510 2.36 27.07 4.69
C ALA A 510 2.00 28.44 5.31
N LEU A 511 1.38 29.33 4.53
CA LEU A 511 0.92 30.64 5.01
C LEU A 511 -0.17 30.53 6.09
N ALA A 512 -1.12 29.62 5.92
CA ALA A 512 -2.20 29.42 6.88
C ALA A 512 -1.67 28.88 8.22
N ARG A 513 -0.72 27.94 8.20
CA ARG A 513 -0.08 27.39 9.40
C ARG A 513 0.76 28.41 10.17
N GLN A 514 1.52 29.25 9.45
CA GLN A 514 2.54 30.11 10.07
C GLN A 514 2.07 31.54 10.35
N ALA A 515 1.22 32.11 9.49
CA ALA A 515 0.78 33.50 9.58
C ALA A 515 -0.73 33.66 9.80
N GLY A 516 -1.51 32.58 9.69
CA GLY A 516 -2.98 32.66 9.71
C GLY A 516 -3.53 33.54 8.59
N ASP A 517 -2.86 33.59 7.43
CA ASP A 517 -3.22 34.51 6.34
C ASP A 517 -4.64 34.18 5.81
N PRO A 518 -5.60 35.14 5.87
CA PRO A 518 -6.97 34.91 5.43
C PRO A 518 -7.12 34.62 3.94
N ALA A 519 -6.24 35.16 3.09
CA ALA A 519 -6.28 34.90 1.65
C ALA A 519 -5.81 33.47 1.34
N ALA A 520 -4.83 32.97 2.10
CA ALA A 520 -4.40 31.58 2.02
C ALA A 520 -5.53 30.61 2.43
N LEU A 521 -6.23 30.89 3.53
CA LEU A 521 -7.41 30.10 3.94
C LEU A 521 -8.53 30.15 2.88
N ALA A 522 -8.80 31.33 2.32
CA ALA A 522 -9.77 31.48 1.24
C ALA A 522 -9.39 30.68 -0.01
N CYS A 523 -8.10 30.66 -0.37
CA CYS A 523 -7.58 29.86 -1.47
C CYS A 523 -7.80 28.36 -1.23
N LEU A 524 -7.50 27.85 -0.03
CA LEU A 524 -7.72 26.44 0.30
C LEU A 524 -9.21 26.07 0.26
N ALA A 525 -10.08 26.94 0.77
CA ALA A 525 -11.52 26.74 0.72
C ALA A 525 -12.06 26.73 -0.72
N ASP A 526 -11.62 27.66 -1.57
CA ASP A 526 -11.97 27.68 -3.01
C ASP A 526 -11.56 26.38 -3.70
N LEU A 527 -10.31 25.94 -3.49
CA LEU A 527 -9.78 24.71 -4.07
C LEU A 527 -10.45 23.43 -3.56
N ALA A 528 -11.05 23.45 -2.36
CA ALA A 528 -11.89 22.38 -1.83
C ALA A 528 -13.30 22.34 -2.49
N GLY A 529 -13.70 23.42 -3.14
CA GLY A 529 -15.01 23.60 -3.77
C GLY A 529 -15.25 22.72 -5.00
N PRO A 530 -16.51 22.55 -5.42
CA PRO A 530 -16.93 21.60 -6.46
C PRO A 530 -16.48 21.94 -7.89
N ALA A 531 -15.85 23.10 -8.10
CA ALA A 531 -15.32 23.51 -9.40
C ALA A 531 -14.02 22.77 -9.79
N HIS A 532 -13.38 22.09 -8.84
CA HIS A 532 -12.08 21.45 -9.01
C HIS A 532 -12.18 19.91 -9.13
N PRO A 533 -11.18 19.26 -9.75
CA PRO A 533 -11.14 17.80 -9.80
C PRO A 533 -10.92 17.20 -8.41
N MET A 534 -11.28 15.92 -8.26
CA MET A 534 -11.20 15.20 -6.99
C MET A 534 -9.84 15.30 -6.29
N SER A 535 -8.73 15.11 -7.01
CA SER A 535 -7.39 15.13 -6.43
C SER A 535 -7.01 16.48 -5.83
N VAL A 536 -7.33 17.59 -6.51
CA VAL A 536 -7.14 18.96 -6.01
C VAL A 536 -7.97 19.19 -4.75
N ARG A 537 -9.25 18.83 -4.80
CA ARG A 537 -10.17 19.04 -3.68
C ARG A 537 -9.77 18.25 -2.45
N LEU A 538 -9.37 16.99 -2.63
CA LEU A 538 -8.95 16.13 -1.54
C LEU A 538 -7.67 16.65 -0.87
N GLU A 539 -6.71 17.14 -1.65
CA GLU A 539 -5.50 17.75 -1.12
C GLU A 539 -5.79 19.06 -0.36
N ALA A 540 -6.68 19.90 -0.89
CA ALA A 540 -7.10 21.13 -0.22
C ALA A 540 -7.87 20.85 1.10
N ILE A 541 -8.78 19.87 1.11
CA ILE A 541 -9.46 19.43 2.34
C ILE A 541 -8.45 18.85 3.34
N GLY A 542 -7.45 18.10 2.87
CA GLY A 542 -6.35 17.61 3.69
C GLY A 542 -5.54 18.75 4.33
N ALA A 543 -5.23 19.80 3.56
CA ALA A 543 -4.56 21.00 4.04
C ALA A 543 -5.40 21.72 5.11
N LEU A 544 -6.70 21.93 4.87
CA LEU A 544 -7.61 22.51 5.87
C LEU A 544 -7.70 21.63 7.13
N THR A 545 -7.71 20.30 6.99
CA THR A 545 -7.74 19.37 8.12
C THR A 545 -6.49 19.44 9.00
N ALA A 546 -5.35 19.86 8.45
CA ALA A 546 -4.11 20.05 9.18
C ALA A 546 -4.07 21.35 10.01
N LEU A 547 -5.05 22.25 9.84
CA LEU A 547 -5.14 23.51 10.57
C LEU A 547 -6.00 23.35 11.84
N ALA A 548 -5.88 24.32 12.74
CA ALA A 548 -6.77 24.42 13.89
C ALA A 548 -8.23 24.60 13.42
N PRO A 549 -9.22 23.86 13.95
CA PRO A 549 -10.61 23.95 13.51
C PRO A 549 -11.19 25.37 13.53
N GLU A 550 -10.78 26.19 14.49
CA GLU A 550 -11.22 27.58 14.65
C GLU A 550 -10.76 28.48 13.49
N ALA A 551 -9.61 28.18 12.88
CA ALA A 551 -9.14 28.91 11.71
C ALA A 551 -9.96 28.56 10.44
N VAL A 552 -10.56 27.37 10.40
CA VAL A 552 -11.33 26.87 9.26
C VAL A 552 -12.83 27.17 9.39
N GLU A 553 -13.33 27.41 10.61
CA GLU A 553 -14.74 27.73 10.91
C GLU A 553 -15.39 28.75 9.94
N PRO A 554 -14.73 29.84 9.50
CA PRO A 554 -15.33 30.78 8.55
C PRO A 554 -15.72 30.16 7.20
N TYR A 555 -15.14 29.01 6.85
CA TYR A 555 -15.38 28.28 5.60
C TYR A 555 -16.18 26.99 5.82
N ARG A 556 -16.81 26.84 6.99
CA ARG A 556 -17.62 25.67 7.36
C ARG A 556 -18.64 25.28 6.29
N ASP A 557 -19.31 26.23 5.65
CA ASP A 557 -20.32 25.94 4.62
C ASP A 557 -19.73 25.25 3.38
N VAL A 558 -18.49 25.59 3.02
CA VAL A 558 -17.77 24.92 1.92
C VAL A 558 -17.45 23.48 2.30
N VAL A 559 -16.99 23.26 3.54
CA VAL A 559 -16.71 21.92 4.07
C VAL A 559 -18.00 21.09 4.16
N ALA A 560 -19.11 21.68 4.61
CA ALA A 560 -20.40 21.01 4.68
C ALA A 560 -20.92 20.60 3.29
N ALA A 561 -20.79 21.47 2.28
CA ALA A 561 -21.15 21.12 0.91
C ALA A 561 -20.32 19.95 0.35
N ALA A 562 -19.02 19.88 0.67
CA ALA A 562 -18.16 18.77 0.31
C ALA A 562 -18.50 17.47 1.08
N ALA A 563 -18.89 17.59 2.36
CA ALA A 563 -19.29 16.48 3.22
C ALA A 563 -20.53 15.72 2.70
N ASP A 564 -21.47 16.46 2.10
CA ASP A 564 -22.70 15.95 1.48
C ASP A 564 -22.50 15.34 0.08
N GLU A 565 -21.29 15.46 -0.48
CA GLU A 565 -21.03 15.02 -1.85
C GLU A 565 -21.17 13.49 -2.02
N PRO A 566 -21.60 13.02 -3.21
CA PRO A 566 -21.62 11.60 -3.49
C PRO A 566 -20.27 10.91 -3.64
N HIS A 567 -19.22 11.66 -3.97
CA HIS A 567 -17.89 11.11 -4.09
C HIS A 567 -17.37 10.68 -2.71
N GLU A 568 -17.15 9.38 -2.53
CA GLU A 568 -16.83 8.77 -1.23
C GLU A 568 -15.65 9.45 -0.53
N TYR A 569 -14.53 9.66 -1.24
CA TYR A 569 -13.31 10.20 -0.64
C TYR A 569 -13.45 11.65 -0.19
N ILE A 570 -14.01 12.51 -1.05
CA ILE A 570 -14.27 13.92 -0.72
C ILE A 570 -15.24 13.99 0.46
N GLY A 571 -16.35 13.26 0.39
CA GLY A 571 -17.35 13.25 1.44
C GLY A 571 -16.78 12.76 2.78
N ASN A 572 -15.97 11.70 2.78
CA ASN A 572 -15.34 11.16 3.99
C ASN A 572 -14.36 12.17 4.61
N ALA A 573 -13.44 12.69 3.82
CA ALA A 573 -12.45 13.67 4.29
C ALA A 573 -13.13 14.94 4.84
N ALA A 574 -14.14 15.45 4.12
CA ALA A 574 -14.88 16.64 4.51
C ALA A 574 -15.80 16.41 5.73
N ARG A 575 -16.46 15.25 5.86
CA ARG A 575 -17.26 14.90 7.05
C ARG A 575 -16.41 14.87 8.31
N TYR A 576 -15.22 14.26 8.26
CA TYR A 576 -14.29 14.27 9.38
C TYR A 576 -13.95 15.71 9.79
N LEU A 577 -13.56 16.55 8.83
CA LEU A 577 -13.25 17.96 9.08
C LEU A 577 -14.45 18.73 9.64
N LEU A 578 -15.65 18.52 9.10
CA LEU A 578 -16.87 19.16 9.58
C LEU A 578 -17.15 18.82 11.06
N PHE A 579 -17.04 17.55 11.45
CA PHE A 579 -17.22 17.16 12.85
C PHE A 579 -16.19 17.79 13.79
N ARG A 580 -14.95 17.99 13.30
CA ARG A 580 -13.89 18.68 14.04
C ARG A 580 -14.21 20.17 14.22
N ILE A 581 -14.65 20.85 13.17
CA ILE A 581 -15.09 22.26 13.20
C ILE A 581 -16.27 22.43 14.17
N ASP A 582 -17.23 21.51 14.13
CA ASP A 582 -18.43 21.55 14.98
C ASP A 582 -18.17 21.16 16.43
N GLY A 583 -16.95 20.71 16.78
CA GLY A 583 -16.63 20.17 18.10
C GLY A 583 -17.43 18.90 18.47
N SER A 584 -18.00 18.21 17.47
CA SER A 584 -18.86 17.03 17.64
C SER A 584 -18.12 15.71 17.38
N TYR A 585 -16.86 15.78 16.95
CA TYR A 585 -16.03 14.61 16.72
C TYR A 585 -15.67 13.90 18.03
N THR A 586 -15.87 12.59 18.04
CA THR A 586 -15.30 11.63 18.98
C THR A 586 -14.74 10.45 18.18
N PRO A 587 -13.85 9.61 18.73
CA PRO A 587 -13.38 8.42 18.02
C PRO A 587 -14.50 7.49 17.53
N ASP A 588 -15.66 7.46 18.20
CA ASP A 588 -16.85 6.67 17.82
C ASP A 588 -17.77 7.37 16.79
N THR A 589 -17.48 8.61 16.41
CA THR A 589 -18.22 9.32 15.36
C THR A 589 -18.02 8.60 14.03
N ARG A 590 -19.12 8.15 13.41
CA ARG A 590 -19.07 7.42 12.14
C ARG A 590 -18.88 8.39 10.98
N VAL A 591 -17.66 8.44 10.46
CA VAL A 591 -17.36 9.14 9.20
C VAL A 591 -17.75 8.29 8.00
N PHE A 592 -17.40 7.00 8.00
CA PHE A 592 -17.69 6.11 6.87
C PHE A 592 -19.14 5.61 6.86
N ASP A 593 -19.82 5.76 5.74
CA ASP A 593 -21.20 5.28 5.54
C ASP A 593 -21.21 3.90 4.85
N ILE A 594 -21.12 2.85 5.67
CA ILE A 594 -21.14 1.47 5.18
C ILE A 594 -22.49 1.08 4.59
N GLU A 595 -23.61 1.64 5.08
CA GLU A 595 -24.94 1.31 4.59
C GLU A 595 -25.14 1.85 3.17
N ARG A 596 -24.67 3.07 2.92
CA ARG A 596 -24.63 3.65 1.59
C ARG A 596 -23.75 2.86 0.64
N LEU A 597 -22.56 2.42 1.07
CA LEU A 597 -21.67 1.58 0.25
C LEU A 597 -22.38 0.27 -0.14
N LEU A 598 -22.98 -0.42 0.84
CA LEU A 598 -23.72 -1.67 0.62
C LEU A 598 -24.94 -1.46 -0.31
N ALA A 599 -25.64 -0.34 -0.16
CA ALA A 599 -26.76 0.02 -1.04
C ALA A 599 -26.31 0.29 -2.49
N LEU A 600 -25.15 0.95 -2.68
CA LEU A 600 -24.55 1.17 -4.00
C LEU A 600 -24.09 -0.15 -4.63
N ALA A 601 -23.44 -1.02 -3.87
CA ALA A 601 -23.01 -2.35 -4.33
C ALA A 601 -24.21 -3.21 -4.76
N ALA A 602 -25.29 -3.24 -3.95
CA ALA A 602 -26.51 -3.94 -4.29
C ALA A 602 -27.18 -3.40 -5.57
N LYS A 603 -27.07 -2.09 -5.82
CA LYS A 603 -27.60 -1.44 -7.04
C LYS A 603 -26.74 -1.73 -8.28
N ALA A 604 -25.42 -1.83 -8.12
CA ALA A 604 -24.50 -2.22 -9.18
C ALA A 604 -24.64 -3.71 -9.56
N GLY A 605 -24.82 -4.59 -8.57
CA GLY A 605 -25.09 -6.02 -8.79
C GLY A 605 -26.39 -6.27 -9.56
N ARG A 606 -27.44 -5.46 -9.35
CA ARG A 606 -28.70 -5.55 -10.12
C ARG A 606 -28.61 -5.10 -11.58
N ARG A 607 -27.51 -4.46 -11.99
CA ARG A 607 -27.27 -4.08 -13.40
C ARG A 607 -26.43 -5.10 -14.16
N ARG A 608 -25.87 -6.10 -13.47
CA ARG A 608 -25.03 -7.18 -14.04
C ARG A 608 -25.71 -8.57 -13.97
N GLY A 609 -26.99 -8.62 -13.60
CA GLY A 609 -27.78 -9.86 -13.52
C GLY A 609 -28.75 -10.03 -14.69
#